data_AF-A0A534YAX5-F1
#
_entry.id   AF-A0A534YAX5-F1
#
_cell.length_a   1.000
_cell.length_b   1.000
_cell.length_c   1.000
_cell.angle_alpha   90.00
_cell.angle_beta   90.00
_cell.angle_gamma   90.00
#
_symmetry.space_group_name_H-M   'P 1'
#
loop_
_entity.id
_entity.type
_entity.pdbx_description
1 polymer ?
#
loop_
_entity_poly.entity_id
_entity_poly.type
_entity_poly.pdbx_seq_one_letter_code
_entity_poly.pdbx_strand_id
1 'polypeptide(L)'
;MKLNATFLAAALSLAPANMEEIKAGQMAQSKASSSGVKDYARTLVQDHQQADKQVLAMADKMHVDMKKNMEMGDMDHSKMDHSKMDHSQMSGMDQDKMKQHQAKMDEMQKLSGKEFDRAFLSMMVDGHDHVIQMVNTAQSNAKGDLKAMLDHMLPTLERHKQMAQDLMQKLGDTASAK
;
A
#
# COMPACT_ATOMS: atom_id res chain seq x y z
N MET A 1 15.16 3.01 24.87
CA MET A 1 13.71 2.87 24.58
C MET A 1 13.17 3.68 23.40
N LYS A 2 13.82 4.76 22.92
CA LYS A 2 13.25 5.57 21.80
C LYS A 2 13.17 4.86 20.43
N LEU A 3 14.09 3.95 20.10
CA LEU A 3 14.08 3.25 18.80
C LEU A 3 12.83 2.39 18.57
N ASN A 4 12.37 1.66 19.60
CA ASN A 4 11.24 0.74 19.46
C ASN A 4 9.93 1.49 19.20
N ALA A 5 9.76 2.68 19.77
CA ALA A 5 8.58 3.52 19.55
C ALA A 5 8.57 4.11 18.12
N THR A 6 9.71 4.55 17.59
CA THR A 6 9.81 5.06 16.22
C THR A 6 9.61 3.96 15.18
N PHE A 7 10.17 2.76 15.41
CA PHE A 7 9.93 1.61 14.55
C PHE A 7 8.47 1.17 14.58
N LEU A 8 7.87 1.05 15.77
CA LEU A 8 6.46 0.66 15.91
C LEU A 8 5.54 1.65 15.19
N ALA A 9 5.78 2.96 15.30
CA ALA A 9 5.01 3.96 14.58
C ALA A 9 5.14 3.81 13.05
N ALA A 10 6.35 3.66 12.54
CA ALA A 10 6.58 3.47 11.10
C ALA A 10 5.92 2.17 10.59
N ALA A 11 6.07 1.07 11.32
CA ALA A 11 5.49 -0.23 10.94
C ALA A 11 3.95 -0.20 10.99
N LEU A 12 3.35 0.45 11.99
CA LEU A 12 1.90 0.64 12.09
C LEU A 12 1.34 1.49 10.94
N SER A 13 2.08 2.50 10.50
CA SER A 13 1.66 3.37 9.39
C SER A 13 1.79 2.69 8.02
N LEU A 14 2.76 1.78 7.83
CA LEU A 14 3.03 1.16 6.53
C LEU A 14 2.32 -0.18 6.30
N ALA A 15 2.07 -0.97 7.36
CA ALA A 15 1.48 -2.31 7.22
C ALA A 15 0.07 -2.32 6.59
N PRO A 16 -0.86 -1.39 6.95
CA PRO A 16 -2.18 -1.35 6.32
C PRO A 16 -2.12 -1.05 4.82
N ALA A 17 -1.28 -0.10 4.40
CA ALA A 17 -1.07 0.24 3.00
C ALA A 17 -0.53 -0.96 2.21
N ASN A 18 0.45 -1.67 2.76
CA ASN A 18 1.03 -2.86 2.13
C ASN A 18 -0.01 -3.96 1.87
N MET A 19 -0.88 -4.23 2.86
CA MET A 19 -1.96 -5.22 2.73
C MET A 19 -2.99 -4.81 1.69
N GLU A 20 -3.35 -3.54 1.65
CA GLU A 20 -4.30 -3.03 0.67
C GLU A 20 -3.75 -3.11 -0.75
N GLU A 21 -2.48 -2.80 -0.96
CA GLU A 21 -1.82 -2.91 -2.26
C GLU A 21 -1.70 -4.36 -2.72
N ILE A 22 -1.50 -5.32 -1.81
CA ILE A 22 -1.58 -6.75 -2.14
C ILE A 22 -2.99 -7.12 -2.63
N LYS A 23 -4.04 -6.69 -1.92
CA LYS A 23 -5.43 -6.96 -2.32
C LYS A 23 -5.76 -6.31 -3.66
N ALA A 24 -5.34 -5.06 -3.88
CA ALA A 24 -5.50 -4.34 -5.14
C ALA A 24 -4.74 -5.04 -6.28
N GLY A 25 -3.50 -5.47 -6.05
CA GLY A 25 -2.71 -6.22 -7.01
C GLY A 25 -3.34 -7.57 -7.37
N GLN A 26 -3.83 -8.33 -6.40
CA GLN A 26 -4.56 -9.58 -6.66
C GLN A 26 -5.82 -9.33 -7.50
N MET A 27 -6.57 -8.27 -7.19
CA MET A 27 -7.71 -7.86 -7.99
C MET A 27 -7.28 -7.54 -9.43
N ALA A 28 -6.23 -6.75 -9.61
CA ALA A 28 -5.73 -6.37 -10.93
C ALA A 28 -5.23 -7.56 -11.76
N GLN A 29 -4.61 -8.58 -11.14
CA GLN A 29 -4.26 -9.81 -11.85
C GLN A 29 -5.48 -10.49 -12.50
N SER A 30 -6.63 -10.43 -11.83
CA SER A 30 -7.88 -11.03 -12.31
C SER A 30 -8.68 -10.13 -13.27
N LYS A 31 -8.73 -8.82 -13.02
CA LYS A 31 -9.64 -7.88 -13.71
C LYS A 31 -8.98 -7.04 -14.80
N ALA A 32 -7.67 -6.84 -14.75
CA ALA A 32 -7.00 -5.99 -15.71
C ALA A 32 -7.16 -6.54 -17.14
N SER A 33 -7.25 -5.63 -18.10
CA SER A 33 -7.38 -6.00 -19.52
C SER A 33 -6.03 -6.06 -20.22
N SER A 34 -5.10 -5.19 -19.81
CA SER A 34 -3.74 -5.13 -20.33
C SER A 34 -2.84 -6.18 -19.70
N SER A 35 -2.08 -6.92 -20.52
CA SER A 35 -1.04 -7.84 -20.04
C SER A 35 0.02 -7.10 -19.20
N GLY A 36 0.44 -5.90 -19.62
CA GLY A 36 1.39 -5.10 -18.86
C GLY A 36 0.88 -4.72 -17.46
N VAL A 37 -0.41 -4.46 -17.31
CA VAL A 37 -1.02 -4.18 -16.00
C VAL A 37 -1.10 -5.45 -15.14
N LYS A 38 -1.41 -6.61 -15.72
CA LYS A 38 -1.36 -7.89 -15.00
C LYS A 38 0.04 -8.23 -14.52
N ASP A 39 1.06 -7.98 -15.34
CA ASP A 39 2.46 -8.27 -15.04
C ASP A 39 2.98 -7.36 -13.93
N TYR A 40 2.62 -6.08 -14.00
CA TYR A 40 2.87 -5.12 -12.93
C TYR A 40 2.18 -5.52 -11.63
N ALA A 41 0.90 -5.91 -11.68
CA ALA A 41 0.16 -6.37 -10.51
C ALA A 41 0.75 -7.63 -9.85
N ARG A 42 1.33 -8.55 -10.64
CA ARG A 42 2.08 -9.70 -10.10
C ARG A 42 3.35 -9.26 -9.39
N THR A 43 4.10 -8.33 -9.98
CA THR A 43 5.32 -7.77 -9.40
C THR A 43 5.03 -7.10 -8.06
N LEU A 44 3.98 -6.28 -7.99
CA LEU A 44 3.52 -5.65 -6.74
C LEU A 44 3.23 -6.71 -5.67
N VAL A 45 2.36 -7.68 -5.94
CA VAL A 45 2.00 -8.69 -4.93
C VAL A 45 3.23 -9.43 -4.39
N GLN A 46 4.19 -9.78 -5.26
CA GLN A 46 5.41 -10.47 -4.84
C GLN A 46 6.30 -9.59 -3.96
N ASP A 47 6.56 -8.36 -4.38
CA ASP A 47 7.45 -7.44 -3.67
C ASP A 47 6.84 -7.01 -2.32
N HIS A 48 5.54 -6.73 -2.29
CA HIS A 48 4.83 -6.35 -1.06
C HIS A 48 4.76 -7.51 -0.05
N GLN A 49 4.52 -8.74 -0.50
CA GLN A 49 4.60 -9.93 0.37
C GLN A 49 6.01 -10.16 0.93
N GLN A 50 7.03 -9.81 0.16
CA GLN A 50 8.41 -9.88 0.64
C GLN A 50 8.71 -8.78 1.67
N ALA A 51 8.16 -7.57 1.46
CA ALA A 51 8.25 -6.47 2.42
C ALA A 51 7.61 -6.83 3.77
N ASP A 52 6.43 -7.48 3.79
CA ASP A 52 5.81 -7.94 5.04
C ASP A 52 6.73 -8.85 5.85
N LYS A 53 7.36 -9.81 5.18
CA LYS A 53 8.29 -10.74 5.84
C LYS A 53 9.47 -9.99 6.45
N GLN A 54 9.96 -8.94 5.78
CA GLN A 54 11.05 -8.11 6.31
C GLN A 54 10.62 -7.28 7.51
N VAL A 55 9.41 -6.68 7.47
CA VAL A 55 8.84 -5.92 8.58
C VAL A 55 8.63 -6.82 9.80
N LEU A 56 8.05 -8.01 9.60
CA LEU A 56 7.86 -9.03 10.64
C LEU A 56 9.18 -9.46 11.28
N ALA A 57 10.17 -9.84 10.46
CA ALA A 57 11.49 -10.25 10.96
C ALA A 57 12.18 -9.15 11.76
N MET A 58 12.00 -7.89 11.37
CA MET A 58 12.55 -6.76 12.10
C MET A 58 11.80 -6.48 13.41
N ALA A 59 10.48 -6.63 13.42
CA ALA A 59 9.70 -6.50 14.64
C ALA A 59 10.12 -7.53 15.70
N ASP A 60 10.34 -8.78 15.29
CA ASP A 60 10.88 -9.83 16.16
C ASP A 60 12.26 -9.46 16.69
N LYS A 61 13.16 -8.98 15.81
CA LYS A 61 14.51 -8.53 16.18
C LYS A 61 14.50 -7.36 17.17
N MET A 62 13.50 -6.48 17.08
CA MET A 62 13.33 -5.34 17.98
C MET A 62 12.54 -5.67 19.24
N HIS A 63 12.10 -6.92 19.40
CA HIS A 63 11.24 -7.37 20.50
C HIS A 63 9.95 -6.56 20.60
N VAL A 64 9.35 -6.24 19.45
CA VAL A 64 8.07 -5.55 19.33
C VAL A 64 6.98 -6.57 19.05
N ASP A 65 6.01 -6.71 19.95
CA ASP A 65 4.87 -7.61 19.75
C ASP A 65 3.89 -7.01 18.73
N MET A 66 3.98 -7.47 17.47
CA MET A 66 3.07 -7.06 16.40
C MET A 66 1.82 -7.93 16.29
N LYS A 67 1.72 -9.07 17.00
CA LYS A 67 0.58 -10.00 16.89
C LYS A 67 -0.73 -9.32 17.27
N LYS A 68 -0.72 -8.48 18.31
CA LYS A 68 -1.92 -7.78 18.78
C LYS A 68 -2.49 -6.78 17.76
N ASN A 69 -1.68 -6.30 16.80
CA ASN A 69 -2.09 -5.33 15.80
C ASN A 69 -2.33 -5.93 14.41
N MET A 70 -1.68 -7.05 14.07
CA MET A 70 -1.92 -7.76 12.80
C MET A 70 -3.20 -8.62 12.82
N GLU A 71 -3.66 -9.10 13.98
CA GLU A 71 -4.98 -9.76 14.11
C GLU A 71 -6.16 -8.86 13.69
N MET A 72 -5.99 -7.53 13.66
CA MET A 72 -7.02 -6.62 13.13
C MET A 72 -7.10 -6.59 11.59
N GLY A 73 -6.07 -7.08 10.88
CA GLY A 73 -6.05 -7.12 9.41
C GLY A 73 -6.75 -8.34 8.79
N ASP A 74 -6.92 -9.41 9.58
CA ASP A 74 -7.67 -10.63 9.21
C ASP A 74 -9.17 -10.53 9.55
N MET A 75 -9.61 -9.41 10.15
CA MET A 75 -11.04 -9.17 10.29
C MET A 75 -11.63 -8.93 8.91
N ASP A 76 -12.59 -9.79 8.56
CA ASP A 76 -13.46 -9.62 7.42
C ASP A 76 -14.21 -8.28 7.50
N HIS A 77 -13.62 -7.22 6.94
CA HIS A 77 -14.21 -5.88 6.92
C HIS A 77 -15.53 -5.83 6.15
N SER A 78 -15.87 -6.88 5.38
CA SER A 78 -17.16 -6.99 4.68
C SER A 78 -18.32 -7.35 5.61
N LYS A 79 -18.02 -7.87 6.81
CA LYS A 79 -19.02 -8.22 7.84
C LYS A 79 -19.05 -7.27 9.02
N MET A 80 -18.18 -6.26 9.02
CA MET A 80 -18.10 -5.28 10.08
C MET A 80 -19.06 -4.13 9.78
N ASP A 81 -20.06 -3.96 10.64
CA ASP A 81 -20.96 -2.82 10.59
C ASP A 81 -20.18 -1.55 10.99
N HIS A 82 -19.61 -0.86 9.98
CA HIS A 82 -18.85 0.37 10.15
C HIS A 82 -19.67 1.54 10.73
N SER A 83 -20.99 1.38 10.92
CA SER A 83 -21.83 2.37 11.60
C SER A 83 -21.71 2.35 13.13
N LYS A 84 -21.07 1.31 13.71
CA LYS A 84 -20.99 1.10 15.16
C LYS A 84 -19.59 1.23 15.77
N MET A 85 -18.58 1.55 14.97
CA MET A 85 -17.23 1.77 15.50
C MET A 85 -17.13 3.19 16.06
N ASP A 86 -16.86 3.31 17.36
CA ASP A 86 -16.57 4.60 17.99
C ASP A 86 -15.21 5.09 17.52
N HIS A 87 -15.24 6.00 16.54
CA HIS A 87 -14.04 6.58 15.94
C HIS A 87 -13.49 7.78 16.73
N SER A 88 -14.01 8.06 17.93
CA SER A 88 -13.57 9.21 18.74
C SER A 88 -12.11 9.15 19.20
N GLN A 89 -11.42 8.00 19.04
CA GLN A 89 -10.05 7.79 19.54
C GLN A 89 -8.96 7.71 18.46
N MET A 90 -9.28 7.83 17.17
CA MET A 90 -8.25 8.03 16.13
C MET A 90 -8.23 9.50 15.75
N SER A 91 -7.04 10.13 15.82
CA SER A 91 -6.86 11.55 15.52
C SER A 91 -7.50 11.92 14.19
N GLY A 92 -8.30 12.99 14.17
CA GLY A 92 -9.19 13.40 13.07
C GLY A 92 -8.55 13.76 11.72
N MET A 93 -7.30 13.39 11.45
CA MET A 93 -6.66 13.52 10.13
C MET A 93 -6.82 12.29 9.22
N ASP A 94 -7.16 11.11 9.76
CA ASP A 94 -7.07 9.85 8.99
C ASP A 94 -8.41 9.18 8.62
N GLN A 95 -9.53 9.52 9.27
CA GLN A 95 -10.82 8.90 8.95
C GLN A 95 -11.32 9.21 7.53
N ASP A 96 -11.20 10.46 7.10
CA ASP A 96 -11.69 10.87 5.79
C ASP A 96 -10.84 10.29 4.66
N LYS A 97 -9.53 10.16 4.87
CA LYS A 97 -8.61 9.49 3.93
C LYS A 97 -8.88 7.98 3.85
N MET A 98 -9.10 7.31 4.98
CA MET A 98 -9.49 5.89 5.02
C MET A 98 -10.83 5.64 4.30
N LYS A 99 -11.84 6.49 4.53
CA LYS A 99 -13.13 6.39 3.83
C LYS A 99 -13.00 6.63 2.33
N GLN A 100 -12.20 7.62 1.92
CA GLN A 100 -11.90 7.87 0.51
C GLN A 100 -11.16 6.70 -0.14
N HIS A 101 -10.26 6.05 0.59
CA HIS A 101 -9.52 4.90 0.09
C HIS A 101 -10.43 3.68 -0.13
N GLN A 102 -11.28 3.36 0.85
CA GLN A 102 -12.27 2.30 0.72
C GLN A 102 -13.25 2.56 -0.43
N ALA A 103 -13.74 3.80 -0.56
CA ALA A 103 -14.62 4.18 -1.66
C ALA A 103 -13.95 3.99 -3.03
N LYS A 104 -12.66 4.33 -3.17
CA LYS A 104 -11.89 4.08 -4.39
C LYS A 104 -11.77 2.57 -4.70
N MET A 105 -11.56 1.73 -3.68
CA MET A 105 -11.53 0.27 -3.87
C MET A 105 -12.89 -0.28 -4.33
N ASP A 106 -13.99 0.17 -3.72
CA ASP A 106 -15.35 -0.23 -4.09
C ASP A 106 -15.74 0.25 -5.49
N GLU A 107 -15.29 1.44 -5.88
CA GLU A 107 -15.47 1.97 -7.23
C GLU A 107 -14.66 1.16 -8.25
N MET A 108 -13.39 0.91 -7.96
CA MET A 108 -12.51 0.11 -8.83
C MET A 108 -13.04 -1.30 -9.04
N GLN A 109 -13.69 -1.91 -8.03
CA GLN A 109 -14.34 -3.21 -8.18
C GLN A 109 -15.46 -3.23 -9.23
N LYS A 110 -16.12 -2.09 -9.49
CA LYS A 110 -17.20 -1.97 -10.48
C LYS A 110 -16.66 -1.72 -11.89
N LEU A 111 -15.41 -1.30 -12.02
CA LEU A 111 -14.76 -1.04 -13.29
C LEU A 111 -14.30 -2.35 -13.95
N SER A 112 -14.13 -2.29 -15.27
CA SER A 112 -13.56 -3.36 -16.08
C SER A 112 -12.74 -2.76 -17.22
N GLY A 113 -12.03 -3.59 -17.99
CA GLY A 113 -11.39 -3.12 -19.20
C GLY A 113 -10.30 -2.07 -18.96
N LYS A 114 -10.24 -1.08 -19.85
CA LYS A 114 -9.24 0.00 -19.80
C LYS A 114 -9.54 0.99 -18.67
N GLU A 115 -10.80 1.13 -18.28
CA GLU A 115 -11.24 1.98 -17.17
C GLU A 115 -10.69 1.44 -15.86
N PHE A 116 -10.78 0.11 -15.65
CA PHE A 116 -10.14 -0.56 -14.52
C PHE A 116 -8.62 -0.35 -14.53
N ASP A 117 -7.98 -0.59 -15.67
CA ASP A 117 -6.52 -0.47 -15.80
C ASP A 117 -6.04 0.95 -15.41
N ARG A 118 -6.74 1.99 -15.86
CA ARG A 118 -6.42 3.39 -15.51
C ARG A 118 -6.64 3.69 -14.03
N ALA A 119 -7.77 3.26 -13.47
CA ALA A 119 -8.08 3.50 -12.05
C ALA A 119 -7.05 2.82 -11.14
N PHE A 120 -6.69 1.57 -11.44
CA PHE A 120 -5.68 0.84 -10.70
C PHE A 120 -4.31 1.53 -10.75
N LEU A 121 -3.83 1.89 -11.95
CA LEU A 121 -2.52 2.55 -12.09
C LEU A 121 -2.49 3.91 -11.40
N SER A 122 -3.55 4.72 -11.51
CA SER A 122 -3.66 6.01 -10.82
C SER A 122 -3.58 5.83 -9.30
N MET A 123 -4.30 4.84 -8.76
CA MET A 123 -4.25 4.54 -7.32
C MET A 123 -2.84 4.14 -6.87
N MET A 124 -2.13 3.34 -7.67
CA MET A 124 -0.76 2.95 -7.34
C MET A 124 0.21 4.13 -7.37
N VAL A 125 0.08 5.06 -8.34
CA VAL A 125 0.92 6.27 -8.38
C VAL A 125 0.70 7.14 -7.13
N ASP A 126 -0.56 7.41 -6.79
CA ASP A 126 -0.91 8.25 -5.63
C ASP A 126 -0.45 7.61 -4.30
N GLY A 127 -0.72 6.30 -4.13
CA GLY A 127 -0.35 5.54 -2.93
C GLY A 127 1.15 5.50 -2.73
N HIS A 128 1.91 5.15 -3.78
CA HIS A 128 3.36 5.08 -3.71
C HIS A 128 3.99 6.46 -3.49
N ASP A 129 3.47 7.53 -4.11
CA ASP A 129 3.96 8.89 -3.85
C ASP A 129 3.82 9.27 -2.37
N HIS A 130 2.68 8.94 -1.77
CA HIS A 130 2.45 9.20 -0.34
C HIS A 130 3.40 8.39 0.55
N VAL A 131 3.56 7.09 0.27
CA VAL A 131 4.46 6.22 1.05
C VAL A 131 5.92 6.65 0.89
N ILE A 132 6.35 7.07 -0.31
CA ILE A 132 7.69 7.61 -0.55
C ILE A 132 7.94 8.86 0.32
N GLN A 133 6.97 9.77 0.42
CA GLN A 133 7.09 10.95 1.28
C GLN A 133 7.21 10.58 2.76
N MET A 134 6.42 9.59 3.20
CA MET A 134 6.48 9.08 4.58
C MET A 134 7.82 8.40 4.88
N VAL A 135 8.34 7.57 3.96
CA VAL A 135 9.63 6.89 4.10
C VAL A 135 10.76 7.92 4.15
N ASN A 136 10.79 8.90 3.26
CA ASN A 136 11.78 9.98 3.28
C ASN A 136 11.76 10.75 4.61
N THR A 137 10.55 11.06 5.12
CA THR A 137 10.39 11.73 6.41
C THR A 137 10.91 10.86 7.55
N ALA A 138 10.57 9.57 7.57
CA ALA A 138 11.03 8.62 8.59
C ALA A 138 12.56 8.43 8.54
N GLN A 139 13.15 8.36 7.34
CA GLN A 139 14.60 8.20 7.14
C GLN A 139 15.42 9.32 7.78
N SER A 140 14.90 10.55 7.79
CA SER A 140 15.61 11.71 8.38
C SER A 140 15.87 11.56 9.88
N ASN A 141 15.05 10.76 10.58
CA ASN A 141 15.13 10.55 12.02
C ASN A 141 15.50 9.11 12.40
N ALA A 142 15.49 8.18 11.45
CA ALA A 142 15.79 6.78 11.65
C ALA A 142 17.30 6.52 11.83
N LYS A 143 17.62 5.46 12.58
CA LYS A 143 19.01 4.99 12.81
C LYS A 143 19.05 3.47 12.84
N GLY A 144 20.25 2.92 12.64
CA GLY A 144 20.50 1.48 12.72
C GLY A 144 19.63 0.69 11.75
N ASP A 145 19.10 -0.44 12.22
CA ASP A 145 18.30 -1.36 11.41
C ASP A 145 17.06 -0.68 10.78
N LEU A 146 16.41 0.27 11.47
CA LEU A 146 15.23 0.96 10.92
C LEU A 146 15.61 1.82 9.71
N LYS A 147 16.74 2.51 9.80
CA LYS A 147 17.24 3.29 8.65
C LYS A 147 17.60 2.37 7.49
N ALA A 148 18.28 1.25 7.77
CA ALA A 148 18.66 0.30 6.73
C ALA A 148 17.42 -0.28 6.02
N MET A 149 16.37 -0.65 6.76
CA MET A 149 15.11 -1.11 6.18
C MET A 149 14.50 -0.06 5.26
N LEU A 150 14.37 1.19 5.73
CA LEU A 150 13.79 2.28 4.93
C LEU A 150 14.62 2.57 3.67
N ASP A 151 15.95 2.55 3.79
CA ASP A 151 16.89 2.71 2.66
C ASP A 151 16.73 1.59 1.62
N HIS A 152 16.37 0.37 2.04
CA HIS A 152 16.09 -0.75 1.13
C HIS A 152 14.70 -0.69 0.49
N MET A 153 13.70 -0.13 1.18
CA MET A 153 12.33 -0.01 0.65
C MET A 153 12.21 1.07 -0.42
N LEU A 154 12.88 2.21 -0.23
CA LEU A 154 12.70 3.41 -1.07
C LEU A 154 12.89 3.14 -2.58
N PRO A 155 13.96 2.46 -3.05
CA PRO A 155 14.13 2.20 -4.48
C PRO A 155 13.03 1.31 -5.08
N THR A 156 12.46 0.41 -4.28
CA THR A 156 11.36 -0.46 -4.72
C THR A 156 10.09 0.34 -4.92
N LEU A 157 9.76 1.22 -3.97
CA LEU A 157 8.61 2.10 -4.05
C LEU A 157 8.71 3.06 -5.25
N GLU A 158 9.88 3.65 -5.48
CA GLU A 158 10.14 4.52 -6.63
C GLU A 158 9.98 3.76 -7.96
N ARG A 159 10.51 2.55 -8.03
CA ARG A 159 10.37 1.69 -9.21
C ARG A 159 8.90 1.35 -9.49
N HIS A 160 8.13 0.97 -8.48
CA HIS A 160 6.71 0.65 -8.64
C HIS A 160 5.91 1.85 -9.15
N LYS A 161 6.12 3.03 -8.55
CA LYS A 161 5.53 4.29 -9.04
C LYS A 161 5.87 4.55 -10.51
N GLN A 162 7.14 4.42 -10.89
CA GLN A 162 7.57 4.62 -12.27
C GLN A 162 6.91 3.63 -13.23
N MET A 163 6.86 2.33 -12.87
CA MET A 163 6.19 1.32 -13.69
C MET A 163 4.71 1.65 -13.92
N ALA A 164 4.01 2.16 -12.90
CA ALA A 164 2.62 2.57 -13.03
C ALA A 164 2.46 3.77 -13.98
N GLN A 165 3.34 4.77 -13.87
CA GLN A 165 3.35 5.94 -14.76
C GLN A 165 3.61 5.55 -16.22
N ASP A 166 4.59 4.68 -16.47
CA ASP A 166 4.93 4.20 -17.81
C ASP A 166 3.77 3.44 -18.46
N LEU A 167 3.07 2.60 -17.67
CA LEU A 167 1.89 1.88 -18.14
C LEU A 167 0.73 2.82 -18.43
N MET A 168 0.54 3.84 -17.59
CA MET A 168 -0.51 4.83 -17.78
C MET A 168 -0.30 5.64 -19.07
N GLN A 169 0.95 6.02 -19.35
CA GLN A 169 1.32 6.67 -20.62
C GLN A 169 1.03 5.76 -21.82
N LYS A 170 1.47 4.49 -21.78
CA LYS A 170 1.20 3.51 -22.85
C LYS A 170 -0.30 3.29 -23.11
N LEU A 171 -1.14 3.32 -22.07
CA LEU A 171 -2.60 3.24 -22.21
C LEU A 171 -3.22 4.50 -22.85
N GLY A 172 -2.58 5.67 -22.68
CA GLY A 172 -2.96 6.91 -23.35
C GLY A 172 -2.61 6.89 -24.84
N ASP A 173 -1.39 6.51 -25.18
CA ASP A 173 -0.89 6.48 -26.56
C ASP A 173 -1.69 5.52 -27.45
N THR A 174 -2.10 4.37 -26.90
CA THR A 174 -2.96 3.40 -27.61
C THR A 174 -4.39 3.87 -27.84
N ALA A 175 -4.86 4.91 -27.13
CA ALA A 175 -6.17 5.51 -27.33
C ALA A 175 -6.15 6.61 -28.40
N SER A 176 -5.01 7.32 -28.54
CA SER A 176 -4.83 8.37 -29.55
C SER A 176 -4.45 7.85 -30.94
N ALA A 177 -4.00 6.60 -31.05
CA ALA A 177 -3.61 5.97 -32.31
C ALA A 177 -4.78 5.33 -33.10
N LYS A 178 -6.04 5.66 -32.78
CA LYS A 178 -7.25 5.06 -33.35
C LYS A 178 -8.18 6.13 -33.89
#